data_AF-A0A2K1E6T9-F1
#
_entry.id   AF-A0A2K1E6T9-F1
#
_cell.length_a   1.000
_cell.length_b   1.000
_cell.length_c   1.000
_cell.angle_alpha   90.00
_cell.angle_beta   90.00
_cell.angle_gamma   90.00
#
_symmetry.space_group_name_H-M   'P 1'
#
loop_
_entity.id
_entity.type
_entity.pdbx_description
1 polymer ?
#
loop_
_entity_poly.entity_id
_entity_poly.type
_entity_poly.pdbx_seq_one_letter_code
_entity_poly.pdbx_strand_id
1 'polypeptide(L)'
;MKGADPVFKGLYIDDDEPQRVLYSELLSSDKFDFSEEALPKSLSYLVDTIEEQEPSIIVMDYRLDGTHNDGWDNKFKAGGVAQVLRDHFVEAPARDVPIILLSTERNIQQLFAPDKTSHDLFDLWYLKEELHLGEGSRRNEIHSKLEALVCGYQQIKDELAVGEPQGLAQRLLALSKEEYAQINSEGLKLLLLNSEGAGERPHVIARQFYHSVIKQPGLLISRRSLAAKLGITPESFAELANAGIFSNLEFDGLFAGGWHRFWRHRFDQWEDETFDILLANLTGQERADKLADRFKRPVEAAASKWSGSSNEKFSFACRVCEDATELCHSVAAFEPKLLPFMERGRICYDCIDREDEMRRKRIRVAEADEQIVSDIRNEIIVRPVVEG
;
A
#
# COMPACT_ATOMS: atom_id res chain seq x y z
N MET A 1 -20.11 -22.39 -20.09
CA MET A 1 -18.92 -21.75 -20.68
C MET A 1 -17.72 -22.28 -19.91
N LYS A 2 -16.77 -22.94 -20.58
CA LYS A 2 -15.50 -23.33 -19.93
C LYS A 2 -14.72 -22.02 -19.71
N GLY A 3 -14.47 -21.67 -18.44
CA GLY A 3 -13.67 -20.50 -18.07
C GLY A 3 -12.25 -20.65 -18.60
N ALA A 4 -11.59 -19.52 -18.89
CA ALA A 4 -10.18 -19.51 -19.26
C ALA A 4 -9.34 -20.20 -18.17
N ASP A 5 -8.25 -20.86 -18.58
CA ASP A 5 -7.33 -21.46 -17.61
C ASP A 5 -6.75 -20.36 -16.70
N PRO A 6 -6.66 -20.60 -15.38
CA PRO A 6 -6.15 -19.63 -14.43
C PRO A 6 -4.71 -19.22 -14.79
N VAL A 7 -4.45 -17.92 -14.71
CA VAL A 7 -3.23 -17.29 -15.26
C VAL A 7 -2.02 -17.50 -14.35
N PHE A 8 -2.22 -17.60 -13.04
CA PHE A 8 -1.16 -17.70 -12.04
C PHE A 8 -1.37 -18.89 -11.11
N LYS A 9 -0.27 -19.61 -10.84
CA LYS A 9 -0.25 -20.68 -9.84
C LYS A 9 0.10 -20.10 -8.47
N GLY A 10 -0.73 -20.34 -7.47
CA GLY A 10 -0.45 -20.01 -6.08
C GLY A 10 -0.16 -21.26 -5.26
N LEU A 11 0.62 -21.12 -4.19
CA LEU A 11 0.82 -22.16 -3.19
C LEU A 11 0.32 -21.66 -1.84
N TYR A 12 -0.63 -22.37 -1.22
CA TYR A 12 -1.10 -22.09 0.13
C TYR A 12 -0.56 -23.12 1.13
N ILE A 13 0.14 -22.62 2.16
CA ILE A 13 0.78 -23.44 3.20
C ILE A 13 0.05 -23.26 4.54
N ASP A 14 -0.57 -24.33 5.03
CA ASP A 14 -1.26 -24.38 6.33
C ASP A 14 -1.21 -25.83 6.87
N ASP A 15 -1.03 -25.98 8.17
CA ASP A 15 -0.99 -27.30 8.82
C ASP A 15 -2.36 -27.83 9.22
N ASP A 16 -3.36 -26.94 9.30
CA ASP A 16 -4.75 -27.31 9.54
C ASP A 16 -5.42 -27.68 8.21
N GLU A 17 -5.62 -28.97 7.95
CA GLU A 17 -6.19 -29.47 6.69
C GLU A 17 -7.56 -28.85 6.35
N PRO A 18 -8.57 -28.80 7.25
CA PRO A 18 -9.82 -28.10 6.99
C PRO A 18 -9.64 -26.63 6.59
N GLN A 19 -8.74 -25.90 7.26
CA GLN A 19 -8.43 -24.52 6.89
C GLN A 19 -7.66 -24.43 5.58
N ARG A 20 -6.74 -25.36 5.31
CA ARG A 20 -5.94 -25.42 4.09
C ARG A 20 -6.82 -25.51 2.84
N VAL A 21 -7.78 -26.42 2.85
CA VAL A 21 -8.76 -26.59 1.76
C VAL A 21 -9.61 -25.32 1.61
N LEU A 22 -10.15 -24.82 2.73
CA LEU A 22 -11.03 -23.65 2.69
C LEU A 22 -10.34 -22.40 2.13
N TYR A 23 -9.14 -22.05 2.63
CA TYR A 23 -8.48 -20.80 2.23
C TYR A 23 -7.83 -20.89 0.85
N SER A 24 -7.36 -22.06 0.41
CA SER A 24 -6.90 -22.24 -0.98
C SER A 24 -8.04 -22.02 -1.97
N GLU A 25 -9.24 -22.53 -1.68
CA GLU A 25 -10.45 -22.26 -2.47
C GLU A 25 -10.82 -20.77 -2.46
N LEU A 26 -10.77 -20.10 -1.31
CA LEU A 26 -11.08 -18.68 -1.19
C LEU A 26 -10.06 -17.76 -1.88
N LEU A 27 -8.80 -18.17 -1.92
CA LEU A 27 -7.72 -17.47 -2.61
C LEU A 27 -7.77 -17.69 -4.13
N SER A 28 -8.26 -18.84 -4.56
CA SER A 28 -8.45 -19.16 -5.98
C SER A 28 -9.51 -18.27 -6.63
N SER A 29 -9.33 -18.00 -7.92
CA SER A 29 -10.21 -17.14 -8.72
C SER A 29 -10.09 -17.48 -10.20
N ASP A 30 -10.69 -16.68 -11.09
CA ASP A 30 -10.45 -16.77 -12.53
C ASP A 30 -8.99 -16.51 -12.93
N LYS A 31 -8.21 -15.85 -12.07
CA LYS A 31 -6.80 -15.53 -12.31
C LYS A 31 -5.83 -16.41 -11.54
N PHE A 32 -6.24 -16.94 -10.39
CA PHE A 32 -5.38 -17.71 -9.49
C PHE A 32 -5.88 -19.14 -9.31
N ASP A 33 -4.95 -20.08 -9.39
CA ASP A 33 -5.14 -21.48 -9.02
C ASP A 33 -4.22 -21.80 -7.85
N PHE A 34 -4.77 -21.87 -6.64
CA PHE A 34 -3.98 -22.17 -5.43
C PHE A 34 -3.95 -23.68 -5.16
N SER A 35 -2.75 -24.25 -5.21
CA SER A 35 -2.49 -25.58 -4.66
C SER A 35 -2.33 -25.51 -3.14
N GLU A 36 -2.60 -26.64 -2.50
CA GLU A 36 -2.49 -26.82 -1.06
C GLU A 36 -1.22 -27.59 -0.71
N GLU A 37 -0.48 -27.14 0.29
CA GLU A 37 0.66 -27.87 0.84
C GLU A 37 0.62 -27.83 2.38
N ALA A 38 0.76 -28.98 3.02
CA ALA A 38 1.01 -29.04 4.46
C ALA A 38 2.50 -28.73 4.71
N LEU A 39 2.87 -28.17 5.86
CA LEU A 39 4.30 -27.94 6.09
C LEU A 39 5.05 -29.29 6.19
N PRO A 40 6.04 -29.55 5.31
CA PRO A 40 6.69 -30.84 5.28
C PRO A 40 7.62 -31.03 6.47
N LYS A 41 8.03 -32.29 6.68
CA LYS A 41 8.93 -32.70 7.78
C LYS A 41 10.30 -32.01 7.74
N SER A 42 10.71 -31.51 6.58
CA SER A 42 11.94 -30.73 6.43
C SER A 42 11.72 -29.53 5.52
N LEU A 43 12.35 -28.40 5.85
CA LEU A 43 12.31 -27.20 5.01
C LEU A 43 12.98 -27.42 3.65
N SER A 44 13.92 -28.36 3.54
CA SER A 44 14.51 -28.75 2.26
C SER A 44 13.46 -29.30 1.31
N TYR A 45 12.57 -30.16 1.79
CA TYR A 45 11.49 -30.72 0.97
C TYR A 45 10.54 -29.61 0.52
N LEU A 46 10.28 -28.61 1.37
CA LEU A 46 9.45 -27.47 0.95
C LEU A 46 10.10 -26.68 -0.20
N VAL A 47 11.41 -26.47 -0.13
CA VAL A 47 12.15 -25.81 -1.21
C VAL A 47 12.06 -26.64 -2.49
N ASP A 48 12.28 -27.96 -2.41
CA ASP A 48 12.16 -28.87 -3.55
C ASP A 48 10.73 -28.81 -4.16
N THR A 49 9.68 -28.83 -3.32
CA THR A 49 8.28 -28.68 -3.76
C THR A 49 8.05 -27.36 -4.48
N ILE A 50 8.59 -26.25 -3.97
CA ILE A 50 8.47 -24.93 -4.62
C ILE A 50 9.23 -24.91 -5.94
N GLU A 51 10.38 -25.55 -6.03
CA GLU A 51 11.13 -25.68 -7.27
C GLU A 51 10.39 -26.52 -8.32
N GLU A 52 9.70 -27.58 -7.91
CA GLU A 52 8.92 -28.45 -8.79
C GLU A 52 7.61 -27.80 -9.25
N GLN A 53 6.88 -27.14 -8.35
CA GLN A 53 5.59 -26.53 -8.65
C GLN A 53 5.71 -25.18 -9.38
N GLU A 54 6.83 -24.48 -9.19
CA GLU A 54 7.10 -23.13 -9.71
C GLU A 54 5.92 -22.16 -9.47
N PRO A 55 5.48 -21.97 -8.21
CA PRO A 55 4.38 -21.08 -7.91
C PRO A 55 4.77 -19.63 -8.25
N SER A 56 3.81 -18.83 -8.68
CA SER A 56 3.96 -17.40 -8.92
C SER A 56 3.80 -16.58 -7.64
N ILE A 57 3.18 -17.16 -6.60
CA ILE A 57 2.93 -16.54 -5.29
C ILE A 57 2.85 -17.61 -4.20
N ILE A 58 3.32 -17.28 -3.00
CA ILE A 58 3.24 -18.14 -1.82
C ILE A 58 2.42 -17.43 -0.75
N VAL A 59 1.41 -18.09 -0.22
CA VAL A 59 0.60 -17.63 0.90
C VAL A 59 0.75 -18.64 2.04
N MET A 60 0.91 -18.18 3.28
CA MET A 60 1.07 -19.09 4.42
C MET A 60 0.34 -18.61 5.68
N ASP A 61 -0.16 -19.57 6.46
CA ASP A 61 -0.62 -19.31 7.83
C ASP A 61 0.57 -19.00 8.75
N TYR A 62 0.35 -18.14 9.76
CA TYR A 62 1.40 -17.78 10.71
C TYR A 62 1.86 -18.96 11.59
N ARG A 63 0.92 -19.78 12.05
CA ARG A 63 1.09 -20.92 12.95
C ARG A 63 1.18 -22.21 12.13
N LEU A 64 2.41 -22.55 11.76
CA LEU A 64 2.77 -23.83 11.12
C LEU A 64 3.37 -24.81 12.13
N ASP A 65 2.90 -24.69 13.38
CA ASP A 65 3.31 -25.49 14.53
C ASP A 65 2.11 -26.24 15.13
N GLY A 66 1.13 -26.55 14.27
CA GLY A 66 -0.03 -27.34 14.65
C GLY A 66 0.35 -28.78 14.99
N THR A 67 -0.28 -29.35 16.03
CA THR A 67 -0.12 -30.77 16.34
C THR A 67 -0.66 -31.61 15.19
N HIS A 68 0.24 -32.29 14.48
CA HIS A 68 -0.13 -33.23 13.43
C HIS A 68 -0.72 -34.51 14.03
N ASN A 69 -1.68 -35.13 13.34
CA ASN A 69 -2.24 -36.43 13.71
C ASN A 69 -1.16 -37.55 13.79
N ASP A 70 -0.01 -37.31 13.18
CA ASP A 70 1.13 -38.24 13.11
C ASP A 70 2.08 -38.15 14.33
N GLY A 71 1.77 -37.30 15.32
CA GLY A 71 2.56 -37.13 16.53
C GLY A 71 3.88 -36.36 16.34
N TRP A 72 4.08 -35.74 15.17
CA TRP A 72 5.21 -34.87 14.90
C TRP A 72 4.85 -33.43 15.29
N ASP A 73 5.63 -32.87 16.21
CA ASP A 73 5.46 -31.50 16.70
C ASP A 73 6.30 -30.59 15.81
N ASN A 74 5.67 -30.03 14.77
CA ASN A 74 6.33 -29.05 13.94
C ASN A 74 6.53 -27.78 14.77
N LYS A 75 7.74 -27.21 14.78
CA LYS A 75 8.05 -26.01 15.59
C LYS A 75 8.27 -24.77 14.74
N PHE A 76 8.02 -24.88 13.44
CA PHE A 76 8.25 -23.79 12.52
C PHE A 76 7.07 -22.82 12.56
N LYS A 77 7.40 -21.53 12.51
CA LYS A 77 6.44 -20.47 12.24
C LYS A 77 6.66 -19.99 10.83
N ALA A 78 5.67 -19.32 10.26
CA ALA A 78 5.78 -18.69 8.94
C ALA A 78 7.08 -17.89 8.75
N GLY A 79 7.51 -17.15 9.77
CA GLY A 79 8.76 -16.37 9.70
C GLY A 79 10.01 -17.23 9.45
N GLY A 80 10.11 -18.41 10.09
CA GLY A 80 11.23 -19.32 9.85
C GLY A 80 11.23 -19.90 8.44
N VAL A 81 10.04 -20.24 7.94
CA VAL A 81 9.85 -20.71 6.56
C VAL A 81 10.20 -19.62 5.56
N ALA A 82 9.64 -18.43 5.73
CA ALA A 82 9.88 -17.29 4.84
C ALA A 82 11.37 -16.90 4.79
N GLN A 83 12.10 -16.98 5.90
CA GLN A 83 13.55 -16.75 5.91
C GLN A 83 14.28 -17.74 4.99
N VAL A 84 14.02 -19.04 5.11
CA VAL A 84 14.66 -20.05 4.26
C VAL A 84 14.33 -19.82 2.78
N LEU A 85 13.10 -19.43 2.47
CA LEU A 85 12.71 -19.11 1.10
C LEU A 85 13.42 -17.86 0.56
N ARG A 86 13.55 -16.80 1.37
CA ARG A 86 14.31 -15.61 0.96
C ARG A 86 15.78 -15.91 0.74
N ASP A 87 16.39 -16.73 1.61
CA ASP A 87 17.78 -17.17 1.43
C ASP A 87 17.93 -17.99 0.13
N HIS A 88 16.97 -18.87 -0.17
CA HIS A 88 16.93 -19.60 -1.43
C HIS A 88 16.80 -18.66 -2.65
N PHE A 89 15.92 -17.66 -2.60
CA PHE A 89 15.73 -16.70 -3.69
C PHE A 89 16.91 -15.73 -3.88
N VAL A 90 17.77 -15.56 -2.86
CA VAL A 90 19.06 -14.89 -3.05
C VAL A 90 19.95 -15.69 -4.01
N GLU A 91 19.98 -17.01 -3.89
CA GLU A 91 20.76 -17.89 -4.78
C GLU A 91 20.07 -18.11 -6.14
N ALA A 92 18.73 -18.06 -6.18
CA ALA A 92 17.92 -18.20 -7.39
C ALA A 92 16.97 -17.02 -7.65
N PRO A 93 17.46 -15.80 -7.99
CA PRO A 93 16.63 -14.60 -8.10
C PRO A 93 15.52 -14.67 -9.15
N ALA A 94 15.71 -15.48 -10.21
CA ALA A 94 14.68 -15.70 -11.23
C ALA A 94 13.44 -16.41 -10.67
N ARG A 95 13.59 -17.13 -9.54
CA ARG A 95 12.52 -17.84 -8.85
C ARG A 95 11.90 -17.04 -7.70
N ASP A 96 12.39 -15.83 -7.44
CA ASP A 96 11.85 -14.97 -6.39
C ASP A 96 10.39 -14.59 -6.70
N VAL A 97 9.56 -14.72 -5.68
CA VAL A 97 8.10 -14.54 -5.74
C VAL A 97 7.58 -13.86 -4.48
N PRO A 98 6.41 -13.18 -4.57
CA PRO A 98 5.79 -12.58 -3.39
C PRO A 98 5.42 -13.65 -2.35
N ILE A 99 5.69 -13.33 -1.08
CA ILE A 99 5.31 -14.14 0.08
C ILE A 99 4.31 -13.36 0.92
N ILE A 100 3.12 -13.94 1.11
CA ILE A 100 2.00 -13.32 1.83
C ILE A 100 1.69 -14.08 3.10
N LEU A 101 1.47 -13.34 4.18
CA LEU A 101 0.99 -13.90 5.44
C LEU A 101 -0.53 -13.83 5.52
N LEU A 102 -1.20 -14.95 5.76
CA LEU A 102 -2.65 -15.01 5.97
C LEU A 102 -2.93 -15.57 7.36
N SER A 103 -3.43 -14.77 8.29
CA SER A 103 -3.52 -15.19 9.69
C SER A 103 -4.73 -14.60 10.40
N THR A 104 -5.08 -15.11 11.58
CA THR A 104 -6.12 -14.49 12.43
C THR A 104 -5.63 -13.19 13.07
N GLU A 105 -6.56 -12.29 13.44
CA GLU A 105 -6.23 -11.01 14.08
C GLU A 105 -5.42 -11.20 15.36
N ARG A 106 -5.80 -12.20 16.15
CA ARG A 106 -5.10 -12.55 17.39
C ARG A 106 -3.64 -12.89 17.15
N ASN A 107 -3.35 -13.75 16.17
CA ASN A 107 -1.99 -14.17 15.86
C ASN A 107 -1.16 -13.00 15.30
N ILE A 108 -1.76 -12.16 14.45
CA ILE A 108 -1.08 -10.97 13.93
C ILE A 108 -0.73 -10.01 15.08
N GLN A 109 -1.66 -9.70 15.98
CA GLN A 109 -1.41 -8.74 17.06
C GLN A 109 -0.45 -9.28 18.14
N GLN A 110 -0.58 -10.56 18.50
CA GLN A 110 0.15 -11.13 19.64
C GLN A 110 1.51 -11.70 19.26
N LEU A 111 1.69 -12.15 18.01
CA LEU A 111 2.87 -12.91 17.62
C LEU A 111 3.67 -12.23 16.51
N PHE A 112 3.00 -11.73 15.46
CA PHE A 112 3.69 -11.11 14.33
C PHE A 112 4.03 -9.64 14.59
N ALA A 113 3.07 -8.82 15.02
CA ALA A 113 3.24 -7.38 15.24
C ALA A 113 4.37 -7.02 16.24
N PRO A 114 4.61 -7.80 17.32
CA PRO A 114 5.75 -7.59 18.21
C PRO A 114 7.09 -8.03 17.60
N ASP A 115 7.08 -8.99 16.67
CA ASP A 115 8.27 -9.50 16.00
C ASP A 115 8.66 -8.60 14.82
N LYS A 116 9.49 -7.60 15.15
CA LYS A 116 9.99 -6.64 14.15
C LYS A 116 10.89 -7.27 13.10
N THR A 117 11.47 -8.45 13.35
CA THR A 117 12.39 -9.11 12.43
C THR A 117 11.65 -9.90 11.34
N SER A 118 10.51 -10.51 11.68
CA SER A 118 9.71 -11.28 10.72
C SER A 118 8.91 -10.40 9.74
N HIS A 119 8.67 -9.12 10.07
CA HIS A 119 7.93 -8.20 9.19
C HIS A 119 8.57 -7.99 7.82
N ASP A 120 9.88 -8.17 7.73
CA ASP A 120 10.67 -7.89 6.53
C ASP A 120 10.64 -9.04 5.53
N LEU A 121 10.12 -10.20 5.95
CA LEU A 121 10.08 -11.43 5.17
C LEU A 121 8.85 -11.54 4.26
N PHE A 122 7.76 -10.87 4.64
CA PHE A 122 6.48 -10.89 3.94
C PHE A 122 6.24 -9.59 3.17
N ASP A 123 5.72 -9.70 1.96
CA ASP A 123 5.36 -8.53 1.14
C ASP A 123 4.07 -7.88 1.65
N LEU A 124 3.07 -8.71 1.98
CA LEU A 124 1.81 -8.29 2.57
C LEU A 124 1.34 -9.29 3.63
N TRP A 125 0.37 -8.84 4.43
CA TRP A 125 -0.37 -9.70 5.33
C TRP A 125 -1.86 -9.36 5.29
N TYR A 126 -2.69 -10.37 5.47
CA TYR A 126 -4.15 -10.26 5.52
C TYR A 126 -4.73 -11.04 6.68
N LEU A 127 -5.87 -10.59 7.16
CA LEU A 127 -6.69 -11.34 8.10
C LEU A 127 -7.51 -12.39 7.36
N LYS A 128 -7.54 -13.60 7.91
CA LYS A 128 -8.36 -14.72 7.41
C LYS A 128 -9.85 -14.32 7.26
N GLU A 129 -10.34 -13.49 8.16
CA GLU A 129 -11.70 -12.96 8.17
C GLU A 129 -11.97 -12.01 6.99
N GLU A 130 -10.95 -11.32 6.43
CA GLU A 130 -11.13 -10.42 5.29
C GLU A 130 -11.48 -11.17 4.00
N LEU A 131 -11.05 -12.43 3.88
CA LEU A 131 -11.43 -13.30 2.77
C LEU A 131 -12.87 -13.80 2.90
N HIS A 132 -13.45 -13.83 4.11
CA HIS A 132 -14.77 -14.39 4.38
C HIS A 132 -15.94 -13.44 4.12
N LEU A 133 -15.68 -12.14 3.89
CA LEU A 133 -16.71 -11.10 3.79
C LEU A 133 -17.59 -11.17 2.52
N GLY A 134 -17.79 -12.35 1.94
CA GLY A 134 -18.64 -12.63 0.78
C GLY A 134 -18.03 -12.19 -0.56
N GLU A 135 -18.81 -12.29 -1.64
CA GLU A 135 -18.54 -11.70 -2.97
C GLU A 135 -18.55 -10.15 -2.92
N GLY A 136 -17.80 -9.57 -1.98
CA GLY A 136 -17.70 -8.15 -1.72
C GLY A 136 -16.40 -7.54 -2.25
N SER A 137 -16.38 -6.21 -2.35
CA SER A 137 -15.24 -5.43 -2.84
C SER A 137 -13.90 -5.75 -2.17
N ARG A 138 -13.90 -6.24 -0.92
CA ARG A 138 -12.65 -6.52 -0.18
C ARG A 138 -11.89 -7.74 -0.71
N ARG A 139 -12.56 -8.86 -1.01
CA ARG A 139 -11.90 -10.04 -1.59
C ARG A 139 -11.32 -9.70 -2.96
N ASN A 140 -12.08 -8.99 -3.79
CA ASN A 140 -11.62 -8.52 -5.10
C ASN A 140 -10.43 -7.56 -4.99
N GLU A 141 -10.42 -6.68 -3.97
CA GLU A 141 -9.27 -5.80 -3.68
C GLU A 141 -8.03 -6.62 -3.29
N ILE A 142 -8.19 -7.66 -2.46
CA ILE A 142 -7.09 -8.57 -2.10
C ILE A 142 -6.56 -9.25 -3.36
N HIS A 143 -7.42 -9.88 -4.15
CA HIS A 143 -7.02 -10.55 -5.40
C HIS A 143 -6.32 -9.61 -6.38
N SER A 144 -6.81 -8.38 -6.54
CA SER A 144 -6.17 -7.37 -7.41
C SER A 144 -4.76 -7.00 -6.90
N LYS A 145 -4.56 -6.96 -5.58
CA LYS A 145 -3.24 -6.72 -4.98
C LYS A 145 -2.30 -7.92 -5.13
N LEU A 146 -2.81 -9.14 -4.99
CA LEU A 146 -2.01 -10.35 -5.23
C LEU A 146 -1.57 -10.41 -6.70
N GLU A 147 -2.47 -10.14 -7.64
CA GLU A 147 -2.16 -10.07 -9.07
C GLU A 147 -1.11 -8.99 -9.35
N ALA A 148 -1.29 -7.79 -8.81
CA ALA A 148 -0.34 -6.70 -8.99
C ALA A 148 1.05 -7.06 -8.46
N LEU A 149 1.15 -7.78 -7.33
CA LEU A 149 2.42 -8.26 -6.80
C LEU A 149 3.08 -9.26 -7.74
N VAL A 150 2.34 -10.27 -8.22
CA VAL A 150 2.88 -11.27 -9.15
C VAL A 150 3.39 -10.62 -10.43
N CYS A 151 2.55 -9.80 -11.07
CA CYS A 151 2.94 -9.04 -12.26
C CYS A 151 4.14 -8.13 -11.98
N GLY A 152 4.19 -7.49 -10.82
CA GLY A 152 5.28 -6.62 -10.45
C GLY A 152 6.60 -7.37 -10.23
N TYR A 153 6.57 -8.53 -9.56
CA TYR A 153 7.75 -9.38 -9.44
C TYR A 153 8.24 -9.86 -10.81
N GLN A 154 7.34 -10.25 -11.71
CA GLN A 154 7.72 -10.62 -13.08
C GLN A 154 8.39 -9.44 -13.80
N GLN A 155 7.80 -8.25 -13.74
CA GLN A 155 8.37 -7.04 -14.33
C GLN A 155 9.76 -6.74 -13.75
N ILE A 156 9.95 -6.80 -12.43
CA ILE A 156 11.27 -6.58 -11.81
C ILE A 156 12.28 -7.59 -12.35
N LYS A 157 11.93 -8.88 -12.40
CA LYS A 157 12.84 -9.92 -12.90
C LYS A 157 13.23 -9.70 -14.36
N ASP A 158 12.27 -9.34 -15.21
CA ASP A 158 12.52 -9.05 -16.62
C ASP A 158 13.46 -7.84 -16.77
N GLU A 159 13.23 -6.79 -15.98
CA GLU A 159 14.06 -5.57 -15.98
C GLU A 159 15.48 -5.82 -15.46
N LEU A 160 15.64 -6.71 -14.49
CA LEU A 160 16.96 -7.13 -13.99
C LEU A 160 17.69 -8.03 -14.98
N ALA A 161 16.98 -8.88 -15.73
CA ALA A 161 17.56 -9.77 -16.73
C ALA A 161 18.16 -9.00 -17.92
N VAL A 162 17.64 -7.81 -18.23
CA VAL A 162 18.23 -6.91 -19.24
C VAL A 162 19.63 -6.44 -18.82
N GLY A 163 19.92 -6.38 -17.52
CA GLY A 163 21.26 -6.09 -16.99
C GLY A 163 21.69 -4.63 -17.08
N GLU A 164 20.76 -3.70 -17.30
CA GLU A 164 21.00 -2.25 -17.42
C GLU A 164 20.49 -1.52 -16.15
N PRO A 165 21.34 -1.30 -15.13
CA PRO A 165 20.92 -0.69 -13.87
C PRO A 165 20.55 0.79 -14.06
N GLN A 166 21.16 1.44 -15.05
CA GLN A 166 20.80 2.79 -15.42
C GLN A 166 19.38 2.82 -15.98
N GLY A 167 18.51 3.60 -15.32
CA GLY A 167 17.11 3.74 -15.71
C GLY A 167 16.16 2.68 -15.16
N LEU A 168 16.61 1.74 -14.30
CA LEU A 168 15.72 0.76 -13.65
C LEU A 168 14.55 1.46 -12.95
N ALA A 169 14.85 2.48 -12.13
CA ALA A 169 13.83 3.28 -11.45
C ALA A 169 12.85 3.94 -12.44
N GLN A 170 13.33 4.46 -13.56
CA GLN A 170 12.48 5.07 -14.60
C GLN A 170 11.49 4.05 -15.17
N ARG A 171 11.98 2.86 -15.53
CA ARG A 171 11.17 1.81 -16.16
C ARG A 171 10.14 1.23 -15.18
N LEU A 172 10.52 1.02 -13.92
CA LEU A 172 9.58 0.61 -12.87
C LEU A 172 8.53 1.68 -12.56
N LEU A 173 8.86 2.96 -12.74
CA LEU A 173 7.88 4.04 -12.65
C LEU A 173 7.05 4.22 -13.93
N ALA A 174 7.36 3.51 -15.03
CA ALA A 174 6.71 3.68 -16.33
C ALA A 174 6.74 5.13 -16.87
N LEU A 175 7.84 5.85 -16.66
CA LEU A 175 7.99 7.23 -17.13
C LEU A 175 8.86 7.34 -18.40
N SER A 176 8.53 8.31 -19.25
CA SER A 176 9.44 8.76 -20.31
C SER A 176 10.75 9.34 -19.72
N LYS A 177 11.80 9.47 -20.55
CA LYS A 177 13.08 10.02 -20.07
C LYS A 177 12.91 11.48 -19.65
N GLU A 178 12.07 12.20 -20.37
CA GLU A 178 11.75 13.61 -20.17
C GLU A 178 10.97 13.80 -18.86
N GLU A 179 9.93 13.01 -18.61
CA GLU A 179 9.18 13.07 -17.34
C GLU A 179 10.05 12.65 -16.15
N TYR A 180 10.85 11.59 -16.29
CA TYR A 180 11.71 11.11 -15.22
C TYR A 180 12.75 12.15 -14.78
N ALA A 181 13.22 12.99 -15.72
CA ALA A 181 14.15 14.08 -15.42
C ALA A 181 13.51 15.23 -14.62
N GLN A 182 12.18 15.36 -14.62
CA GLN A 182 11.45 16.41 -13.89
C GLN A 182 11.16 16.03 -12.44
N ILE A 183 11.20 14.74 -12.09
CA ILE A 183 10.93 14.27 -10.74
C ILE A 183 12.21 14.08 -9.93
N ASN A 184 12.17 14.48 -8.65
CA ASN A 184 13.24 14.16 -7.72
C ASN A 184 13.21 12.66 -7.38
N SER A 185 14.01 11.87 -8.09
CA SER A 185 14.06 10.41 -7.97
C SER A 185 15.42 9.88 -7.51
N GLU A 186 16.36 10.76 -7.14
CA GLU A 186 17.73 10.36 -6.77
C GLU A 186 17.74 9.38 -5.60
N GLY A 187 16.94 9.65 -4.56
CA GLY A 187 16.82 8.75 -3.42
C GLY A 187 16.26 7.38 -3.79
N LEU A 188 15.46 7.27 -4.86
CA LEU A 188 14.89 5.99 -5.29
C LEU A 188 15.97 5.10 -5.93
N LYS A 189 16.88 5.68 -6.72
CA LYS A 189 18.02 4.94 -7.29
C LYS A 189 18.87 4.29 -6.21
N LEU A 190 19.10 5.00 -5.10
CA LEU A 190 19.88 4.49 -3.97
C LEU A 190 19.22 3.34 -3.21
N LEU A 191 17.89 3.20 -3.32
CA LEU A 191 17.19 2.07 -2.73
C LEU A 191 17.34 0.85 -3.63
N LEU A 192 17.03 1.00 -4.92
CA LEU A 192 16.85 -0.12 -5.84
C LEU A 192 18.17 -0.76 -6.34
N LEU A 193 19.30 -0.14 -6.03
CA LEU A 193 20.63 -0.60 -6.44
C LEU A 193 21.44 -1.04 -5.23
N ASN A 194 22.21 -2.11 -5.40
CA ASN A 194 23.13 -2.60 -4.40
C ASN A 194 24.44 -1.77 -4.37
N SER A 195 25.34 -2.10 -3.45
CA SER A 195 26.62 -1.39 -3.28
C SER A 195 27.54 -1.41 -4.51
N GLU A 196 27.37 -2.39 -5.41
CA GLU A 196 28.12 -2.53 -6.66
C GLU A 196 27.46 -1.77 -7.82
N GLY A 197 26.29 -1.15 -7.59
CA GLY A 197 25.53 -0.43 -8.60
C GLY A 197 24.70 -1.32 -9.52
N ALA A 198 24.60 -2.62 -9.22
CA ALA A 198 23.67 -3.54 -9.89
C ALA A 198 22.29 -3.49 -9.24
N GLY A 199 21.26 -3.96 -9.94
CA GLY A 199 19.91 -4.04 -9.39
C GLY A 199 19.86 -5.00 -8.20
N GLU A 200 19.11 -4.62 -7.16
CA GLU A 200 18.91 -5.47 -6.00
C GLU A 200 18.07 -6.73 -6.29
N ARG A 201 17.97 -7.64 -5.31
CA ARG A 201 17.09 -8.81 -5.42
C ARG A 201 15.62 -8.40 -5.63
N PRO A 202 14.81 -9.15 -6.39
CA PRO A 202 13.43 -8.77 -6.70
C PRO A 202 12.59 -8.42 -5.47
N HIS A 203 12.65 -9.21 -4.41
CA HIS A 203 11.93 -8.91 -3.17
C HIS A 203 12.39 -7.64 -2.44
N VAL A 204 13.68 -7.31 -2.53
CA VAL A 204 14.22 -6.08 -1.93
C VAL A 204 13.69 -4.87 -2.71
N ILE A 205 13.74 -4.92 -4.04
CA ILE A 205 13.20 -3.88 -4.94
C ILE A 205 11.70 -3.72 -4.71
N ALA A 206 10.94 -4.81 -4.75
CA ALA A 206 9.49 -4.82 -4.55
C ALA A 206 9.12 -4.15 -3.22
N ARG A 207 9.79 -4.55 -2.14
CA ARG A 207 9.57 -4.01 -0.80
C ARG A 207 9.89 -2.53 -0.70
N GLN A 208 11.06 -2.11 -1.18
CA GLN A 208 11.46 -0.70 -1.13
C GLN A 208 10.53 0.17 -1.98
N PHE A 209 10.16 -0.28 -3.19
CA PHE A 209 9.25 0.44 -4.05
C PHE A 209 7.86 0.56 -3.40
N TYR A 210 7.33 -0.53 -2.85
CA TYR A 210 6.06 -0.52 -2.15
C TYR A 210 6.08 0.46 -0.97
N HIS A 211 7.09 0.40 -0.11
CA HIS A 211 7.17 1.24 1.09
C HIS A 211 7.48 2.70 0.81
N SER A 212 8.32 3.01 -0.18
CA SER A 212 8.79 4.38 -0.44
C SER A 212 7.97 5.11 -1.50
N VAL A 213 7.33 4.39 -2.44
CA VAL A 213 6.61 4.98 -3.57
C VAL A 213 5.09 4.77 -3.47
N ILE A 214 4.63 3.54 -3.18
CA ILE A 214 3.19 3.20 -3.22
C ILE A 214 2.47 3.55 -1.92
N LYS A 215 3.06 3.19 -0.78
CA LYS A 215 2.44 3.31 0.55
C LYS A 215 2.47 4.73 1.10
N GLN A 216 3.50 5.50 0.73
CA GLN A 216 3.74 6.83 1.28
C GLN A 216 3.35 7.92 0.29
N PRO A 217 2.78 9.03 0.76
CA PRO A 217 2.59 10.19 -0.10
C PRO A 217 3.95 10.77 -0.49
N GLY A 218 4.04 11.33 -1.70
CA GLY A 218 5.29 11.86 -2.23
C GLY A 218 5.20 12.07 -3.73
N LEU A 219 5.97 11.28 -4.48
CA LEU A 219 5.87 11.18 -5.95
C LEU A 219 4.46 10.82 -6.41
N LEU A 220 3.84 9.89 -5.67
CA LEU A 220 2.49 9.43 -5.89
C LEU A 220 1.57 9.97 -4.80
N ILE A 221 0.33 10.24 -5.18
CA ILE A 221 -0.75 10.64 -4.28
C ILE A 221 -1.91 9.67 -4.38
N SER A 222 -2.54 9.40 -3.24
CA SER A 222 -3.75 8.57 -3.19
C SER A 222 -4.96 9.35 -3.70
N ARG A 223 -6.04 8.64 -4.05
CA ARG A 223 -7.35 9.23 -4.34
C ARG A 223 -7.83 10.20 -3.25
N ARG A 224 -7.67 9.82 -1.98
CA ARG A 224 -8.04 10.66 -0.82
C ARG A 224 -7.19 11.92 -0.75
N SER A 225 -5.88 11.78 -0.95
CA SER A 225 -4.95 12.92 -0.98
C SER A 225 -5.24 13.88 -2.14
N LEU A 226 -5.58 13.35 -3.32
CA LEU A 226 -5.94 14.16 -4.47
C LEU A 226 -7.27 14.90 -4.26
N ALA A 227 -8.29 14.23 -3.72
CA ALA A 227 -9.55 14.88 -3.32
C ALA A 227 -9.30 16.01 -2.31
N ALA A 228 -8.42 15.80 -1.33
CA ALA A 228 -8.04 16.84 -0.37
C ALA A 228 -7.29 18.02 -1.01
N LYS A 229 -6.40 17.76 -1.98
CA LYS A 229 -5.72 18.82 -2.76
C LYS A 229 -6.71 19.61 -3.62
N LEU A 230 -7.74 18.95 -4.15
CA LEU A 230 -8.84 19.61 -4.84
C LEU A 230 -9.80 20.32 -3.87
N GLY A 231 -9.74 20.05 -2.56
CA GLY A 231 -10.61 20.65 -1.55
C GLY A 231 -12.06 20.18 -1.61
N ILE A 232 -12.30 18.96 -2.10
CA ILE A 232 -13.63 18.42 -2.37
C ILE A 232 -13.89 17.11 -1.62
N THR A 233 -15.16 16.71 -1.55
CA THR A 233 -15.53 15.42 -0.95
C THR A 233 -15.04 14.23 -1.78
N PRO A 234 -14.76 13.07 -1.15
CA PRO A 234 -14.41 11.84 -1.86
C PRO A 234 -15.43 11.37 -2.90
N GLU A 235 -16.71 11.69 -2.65
CA GLU A 235 -17.86 11.43 -3.51
C GLU A 235 -17.80 12.31 -4.75
N SER A 236 -17.63 13.63 -4.58
CA SER A 236 -17.43 14.56 -5.71
C SER A 236 -16.20 14.20 -6.53
N PHE A 237 -15.10 13.81 -5.87
CA PHE A 237 -13.93 13.29 -6.57
C PHE A 237 -14.27 12.04 -7.40
N ALA A 238 -15.08 11.13 -6.86
CA ALA A 238 -15.53 9.93 -7.57
C ALA A 238 -16.22 10.29 -8.89
N GLU A 239 -17.15 11.26 -8.84
CA GLU A 239 -17.92 11.68 -10.00
C GLU A 239 -17.03 12.29 -11.08
N LEU A 240 -16.09 13.16 -10.69
CA LEU A 240 -15.13 13.76 -11.62
C LEU A 240 -14.17 12.71 -12.22
N ALA A 241 -13.67 11.78 -11.40
CA ALA A 241 -12.82 10.69 -11.84
C ALA A 241 -13.55 9.75 -12.82
N ASN A 242 -14.79 9.37 -12.52
CA ASN A 242 -15.63 8.54 -13.40
C ASN A 242 -15.97 9.25 -14.73
N ALA A 243 -15.94 10.59 -14.76
CA ALA A 243 -16.06 11.37 -15.97
C ALA A 243 -14.75 11.45 -16.79
N GLY A 244 -13.68 10.79 -16.35
CA GLY A 244 -12.39 10.70 -17.04
C GLY A 244 -11.47 11.92 -16.84
N ILE A 245 -11.83 12.86 -15.97
CA ILE A 245 -11.12 14.15 -15.80
C ILE A 245 -9.66 13.95 -15.37
N PHE A 246 -9.38 12.90 -14.59
CA PHE A 246 -8.07 12.64 -14.01
C PHE A 246 -7.34 11.45 -14.64
N SER A 247 -7.81 10.93 -15.78
CA SER A 247 -7.28 9.71 -16.41
C SER A 247 -5.81 9.84 -16.82
N ASN A 248 -5.38 11.02 -17.28
CA ASN A 248 -3.98 11.30 -17.62
C ASN A 248 -3.06 11.44 -16.40
N LEU A 249 -3.62 11.52 -15.19
CA LEU A 249 -2.85 11.66 -13.96
C LEU A 249 -2.49 10.30 -13.35
N GLU A 250 -3.11 9.22 -13.82
CA GLU A 250 -2.98 7.89 -13.22
C GLU A 250 -1.55 7.36 -13.31
N PHE A 251 -1.16 6.66 -12.26
CA PHE A 251 0.08 5.90 -12.21
C PHE A 251 -0.15 4.51 -12.82
N ASP A 252 0.72 4.14 -13.75
CA ASP A 252 0.67 2.91 -14.55
C ASP A 252 1.94 2.05 -14.40
N GLY A 253 2.83 2.41 -13.48
CA GLY A 253 4.05 1.65 -13.19
C GLY A 253 3.84 0.46 -12.25
N LEU A 254 4.93 0.04 -11.63
CA LEU A 254 5.00 -1.14 -10.78
C LEU A 254 3.91 -1.11 -9.68
N PHE A 255 3.12 -2.19 -9.62
CA PHE A 255 1.99 -2.38 -8.69
C PHE A 255 0.73 -1.53 -8.94
N ALA A 256 0.65 -0.75 -10.02
CA ALA A 256 -0.49 0.13 -10.30
C ALA A 256 -1.86 -0.59 -10.27
N GLY A 257 -1.93 -1.84 -10.74
CA GLY A 257 -3.17 -2.63 -10.78
C GLY A 257 -3.75 -2.98 -9.40
N GLY A 258 -2.95 -2.96 -8.34
CA GLY A 258 -3.38 -3.29 -6.97
C GLY A 258 -3.52 -2.05 -6.07
N TRP A 259 -2.83 -0.97 -6.43
CA TRP A 259 -2.85 0.30 -5.69
C TRP A 259 -3.01 1.47 -6.65
N HIS A 260 -4.26 1.86 -6.88
CA HIS A 260 -4.57 3.05 -7.66
C HIS A 260 -3.94 4.30 -7.02
N ARG A 261 -3.13 4.99 -7.82
CA ARG A 261 -2.36 6.18 -7.45
C ARG A 261 -2.36 7.16 -8.61
N PHE A 262 -2.07 8.41 -8.29
CA PHE A 262 -1.89 9.46 -9.28
C PHE A 262 -0.51 10.07 -9.13
N TRP A 263 0.06 10.51 -10.24
CA TRP A 263 1.30 11.25 -10.29
C TRP A 263 1.10 12.66 -9.74
N ARG A 264 1.91 13.04 -8.76
CA ARG A 264 1.90 14.41 -8.24
C ARG A 264 2.32 15.42 -9.30
N HIS A 265 3.43 15.17 -10.00
CA HIS A 265 3.94 16.11 -11.01
C HIS A 265 2.93 16.31 -12.17
N ARG A 266 2.23 15.25 -12.60
CA ARG A 266 1.15 15.37 -13.60
C ARG A 266 -0.03 16.17 -13.06
N PHE A 267 -0.37 16.00 -11.79
CA PHE A 267 -1.40 16.82 -11.14
C PHE A 267 -1.00 18.30 -11.09
N ASP A 268 0.23 18.59 -10.68
CA ASP A 268 0.73 19.97 -10.61
C ASP A 268 0.70 20.63 -12.01
N GLN A 269 1.13 19.91 -13.06
CA GLN A 269 1.01 20.38 -14.44
C GLN A 269 -0.45 20.57 -14.88
N TRP A 270 -1.33 19.62 -14.60
CA TRP A 270 -2.75 19.71 -14.92
C TRP A 270 -3.42 20.89 -14.22
N GLU A 271 -3.03 21.19 -12.97
CA GLU A 271 -3.54 22.32 -12.21
C GLU A 271 -3.19 23.64 -12.91
N ASP A 272 -1.91 23.82 -13.27
CA ASP A 272 -1.40 24.99 -13.99
C ASP A 272 -2.06 25.17 -15.37
N GLU A 273 -2.34 24.08 -16.09
CA GLU A 273 -3.02 24.11 -17.38
C GLU A 273 -4.53 24.38 -17.28
N THR A 274 -5.14 24.04 -16.14
CA THR A 274 -6.60 24.10 -15.96
C THR A 274 -7.06 25.41 -15.30
N PHE A 275 -6.23 26.00 -14.43
CA PHE A 275 -6.59 27.15 -13.62
C PHE A 275 -5.52 28.23 -13.63
N ASP A 276 -5.94 29.49 -13.74
CA ASP A 276 -5.03 30.66 -13.66
C ASP A 276 -4.52 30.95 -12.23
N ILE A 277 -4.96 30.17 -11.24
CA ILE A 277 -4.60 30.32 -9.83
C ILE A 277 -4.36 28.94 -9.22
N LEU A 278 -3.26 28.82 -8.49
CA LEU A 278 -2.96 27.63 -7.70
C LEU A 278 -4.10 27.37 -6.71
N LEU A 279 -4.71 26.19 -6.79
CA LEU A 279 -5.78 25.77 -5.90
C LEU A 279 -5.32 25.80 -4.45
N ALA A 280 -4.04 25.51 -4.17
CA ALA A 280 -3.46 25.63 -2.84
C ALA A 280 -3.71 27.00 -2.15
N ASN A 281 -3.90 28.08 -2.92
CA ASN A 281 -4.20 29.41 -2.39
C ASN A 281 -5.67 29.63 -2.03
N LEU A 282 -6.55 28.75 -2.48
CA LEU A 282 -8.00 28.81 -2.33
C LEU A 282 -8.49 27.94 -1.18
N THR A 283 -9.63 28.30 -0.61
CA THR A 283 -10.37 27.46 0.34
C THR A 283 -11.05 26.28 -0.35
N GLY A 284 -11.48 25.27 0.43
CA GLY A 284 -12.27 24.16 -0.12
C GLY A 284 -13.51 24.61 -0.88
N GLN A 285 -14.23 25.61 -0.36
CA GLN A 285 -15.41 26.17 -1.03
C GLN A 285 -15.04 26.82 -2.37
N GLU A 286 -14.02 27.68 -2.39
CA GLU A 286 -13.57 28.36 -3.61
C GLU A 286 -13.08 27.36 -4.68
N ARG A 287 -12.41 26.28 -4.26
CA ARG A 287 -11.99 25.21 -5.19
C ARG A 287 -13.18 24.45 -5.74
N ALA A 288 -14.14 24.06 -4.89
CA ALA A 288 -15.34 23.36 -5.32
C ALA A 288 -16.12 24.18 -6.36
N ASP A 289 -16.29 25.48 -6.11
CA ASP A 289 -16.97 26.39 -7.03
C ASP A 289 -16.26 26.48 -8.38
N LYS A 290 -14.92 26.59 -8.40
CA LYS A 290 -14.12 26.59 -9.63
C LYS A 290 -14.20 25.27 -10.38
N LEU A 291 -14.15 24.15 -9.68
CA LEU A 291 -14.26 22.82 -10.29
C LEU A 291 -15.66 22.62 -10.90
N ALA A 292 -16.69 23.01 -10.16
CA ALA A 292 -18.07 22.95 -10.63
C ALA A 292 -18.28 23.80 -11.88
N ASP A 293 -17.77 25.03 -11.88
CA ASP A 293 -17.85 25.92 -13.04
C ASP A 293 -17.04 25.40 -14.23
N ARG A 294 -15.83 24.89 -14.01
CA ARG A 294 -14.94 24.41 -15.07
C ARG A 294 -15.47 23.15 -15.77
N PHE A 295 -16.00 22.22 -14.99
CA PHE A 295 -16.43 20.91 -15.48
C PHE A 295 -17.94 20.77 -15.65
N LYS A 296 -18.70 21.81 -15.29
CA LYS A 296 -20.17 21.87 -15.38
C LYS A 296 -20.82 20.67 -14.70
N ARG A 297 -20.33 20.35 -13.51
CA ARG A 297 -20.74 19.21 -12.67
C ARG A 297 -20.94 19.66 -11.24
N PRO A 298 -21.84 19.02 -10.46
CA PRO A 298 -21.94 19.30 -9.04
C PRO A 298 -20.63 18.90 -8.36
N VAL A 299 -20.13 19.76 -7.49
CA VAL A 299 -18.93 19.51 -6.69
C VAL A 299 -19.20 20.03 -5.29
N GLU A 300 -19.10 19.14 -4.31
CA GLU A 300 -19.23 19.46 -2.90
C GLU A 300 -17.85 19.72 -2.29
N ALA A 301 -17.73 20.84 -1.59
CA ALA A 301 -16.51 21.21 -0.88
C ALA A 301 -16.26 20.28 0.30
N ALA A 302 -14.98 19.97 0.56
CA ALA A 302 -14.60 19.36 1.82
C ALA A 302 -14.84 20.34 2.98
N ALA A 303 -15.09 19.79 4.17
CA ALA A 303 -15.19 20.55 5.41
C ALA A 303 -14.15 20.06 6.41
N SER A 304 -13.57 20.99 7.17
CA SER A 304 -12.68 20.65 8.26
C SER A 304 -13.41 19.85 9.32
N LYS A 305 -12.80 18.78 9.80
CA LYS A 305 -13.34 18.01 10.93
C LYS A 305 -13.29 18.80 12.23
N TRP A 306 -12.31 19.70 12.36
CA TRP A 306 -12.13 20.51 13.55
C TRP A 306 -13.09 21.70 13.58
N SER A 307 -13.11 22.52 12.52
CA SER A 307 -13.92 23.75 12.48
C SER A 307 -15.30 23.58 11.84
N GLY A 308 -15.57 22.47 11.15
CA GLY A 308 -16.80 22.27 10.35
C GLY A 308 -16.88 23.12 9.09
N SER A 309 -15.87 23.95 8.82
CA SER A 309 -15.88 24.96 7.75
C SER A 309 -15.27 24.43 6.46
N SER A 310 -15.85 24.79 5.31
CA SER A 310 -15.26 24.62 3.98
C SER A 310 -14.35 25.80 3.58
N ASN A 311 -14.30 26.86 4.41
CA ASN A 311 -13.44 28.03 4.21
C ASN A 311 -12.01 27.81 4.73
N GLU A 312 -11.52 26.58 4.66
CA GLU A 312 -10.17 26.18 5.08
C GLU A 312 -9.31 25.80 3.86
N LYS A 313 -7.99 25.96 3.97
CA LYS A 313 -7.04 25.59 2.91
C LYS A 313 -6.57 24.15 3.07
N PHE A 314 -7.40 23.22 2.59
CA PHE A 314 -7.06 21.80 2.58
C PHE A 314 -5.82 21.54 1.74
N SER A 315 -4.95 20.63 2.19
CA SER A 315 -3.66 20.37 1.51
C SER A 315 -3.31 18.89 1.42
N PHE A 316 -3.83 18.09 2.35
CA PHE A 316 -3.53 16.67 2.48
C PHE A 316 -4.70 15.91 3.11
N ALA A 317 -4.72 14.60 2.94
CA ALA A 317 -5.63 13.72 3.64
C ALA A 317 -5.04 13.28 4.98
N CYS A 318 -5.86 13.22 6.03
CA CYS A 318 -5.46 12.75 7.34
C CYS A 318 -5.00 11.28 7.25
N ARG A 319 -3.89 10.93 7.89
CA ARG A 319 -3.38 9.55 7.88
C ARG A 319 -4.29 8.57 8.63
N VAL A 320 -5.13 9.09 9.53
CA VAL A 320 -6.07 8.29 10.31
C VAL A 320 -7.41 8.20 9.57
N CYS A 321 -8.21 9.26 9.50
CA CYS A 321 -9.54 9.18 8.90
C CYS A 321 -9.58 9.27 7.36
N GLU A 322 -8.46 9.59 6.71
CA GLU A 322 -8.37 9.79 5.25
C GLU A 322 -9.21 10.95 4.68
N ASP A 323 -9.84 11.76 5.54
CA ASP A 323 -10.54 12.98 5.13
C ASP A 323 -9.57 14.14 4.88
N ALA A 324 -10.00 15.11 4.09
CA ALA A 324 -9.25 16.33 3.82
C ALA A 324 -8.97 17.10 5.12
N THR A 325 -7.77 17.66 5.23
CA THR A 325 -7.36 18.47 6.37
C THR A 325 -6.31 19.51 5.98
N GLU A 326 -6.21 20.52 6.83
CA GLU A 326 -5.48 21.76 6.72
C GLU A 326 -4.29 21.78 7.71
N LEU A 327 -3.30 22.63 7.42
CA LEU A 327 -2.08 22.69 8.23
C LEU A 327 -2.34 23.19 9.67
N CYS A 328 -3.23 24.17 9.85
CA CYS A 328 -3.50 24.78 11.15
C CYS A 328 -4.20 23.86 12.15
N HIS A 329 -4.94 22.84 11.69
CA HIS A 329 -5.66 21.89 12.53
C HIS A 329 -5.16 20.45 12.36
N SER A 330 -3.84 20.30 12.22
CA SER A 330 -3.21 18.99 12.15
C SER A 330 -1.84 18.96 12.84
N VAL A 331 -1.43 17.76 13.22
CA VAL A 331 -0.09 17.44 13.70
C VAL A 331 0.63 16.54 12.70
N ALA A 332 1.95 16.56 12.71
CA ALA A 332 2.81 15.73 11.89
C ALA A 332 2.76 14.27 12.35
N ALA A 333 2.65 13.35 11.40
CA ALA A 333 2.91 11.95 11.67
C ALA A 333 4.43 11.72 11.79
N PHE A 334 4.83 10.88 12.74
CA PHE A 334 6.19 10.41 12.88
C PHE A 334 6.55 9.50 11.70
N GLU A 335 7.59 9.87 10.97
CA GLU A 335 8.16 9.07 9.89
C GLU A 335 9.68 8.97 10.13
N PRO A 336 10.21 7.81 10.56
CA PRO A 336 11.61 7.67 10.92
C PRO A 336 12.56 7.80 9.71
N LYS A 337 12.08 7.49 8.51
CA LYS A 337 12.85 7.56 7.26
C LYS A 337 12.09 8.35 6.22
N LEU A 338 12.19 9.68 6.29
CA LEU A 338 11.61 10.56 5.27
C LEU A 338 12.63 10.79 4.15
N LEU A 339 12.38 10.19 2.99
CA LEU A 339 13.22 10.38 1.80
C LEU A 339 12.90 11.73 1.12
N PRO A 340 13.82 12.30 0.31
CA PRO A 340 13.63 13.61 -0.31
C PRO A 340 12.36 13.76 -1.17
N PHE A 341 11.86 12.64 -1.71
CA PHE A 341 10.69 12.59 -2.57
C PHE A 341 9.42 12.16 -1.84
N MET A 342 9.49 11.91 -0.54
CA MET A 342 8.36 11.59 0.31
C MET A 342 7.80 12.85 0.97
N GLU A 343 6.49 12.88 1.18
CA GLU A 343 5.81 13.91 1.95
C GLU A 343 5.50 13.38 3.34
N ARG A 344 5.71 14.20 4.37
CA ARG A 344 5.36 13.82 5.73
C ARG A 344 3.84 13.79 5.88
N GLY A 345 3.31 12.64 6.29
CA GLY A 345 1.88 12.51 6.58
C GLY A 345 1.44 13.41 7.75
N ARG A 346 0.15 13.73 7.80
CA ARG A 346 -0.46 14.59 8.82
C ARG A 346 -1.67 13.92 9.46
N ILE A 347 -1.95 14.25 10.71
CA ILE A 347 -3.06 13.73 11.51
C ILE A 347 -3.90 14.93 11.91
N CYS A 348 -5.18 14.98 11.53
CA CYS A 348 -6.06 16.07 11.96
C CYS A 348 -6.29 16.02 13.47
N TYR A 349 -6.57 17.17 14.09
CA TYR A 349 -6.79 17.26 15.54
C TYR A 349 -7.90 16.31 16.01
N ASP A 350 -8.94 16.07 15.22
CA ASP A 350 -10.03 15.10 15.50
C ASP A 350 -9.60 13.64 15.64
N CYS A 351 -8.42 13.30 15.12
CA CYS A 351 -7.94 11.93 15.09
C CYS A 351 -6.86 11.63 16.13
N ILE A 352 -6.38 12.63 16.88
CA ILE A 352 -5.27 12.44 17.83
C ILE A 352 -5.62 11.48 18.97
N ASP A 353 -6.91 11.38 19.33
CA ASP A 353 -7.39 10.50 20.41
C ASP A 353 -7.92 9.15 19.92
N ARG A 354 -7.79 8.87 18.62
CA ARG A 354 -8.17 7.56 18.04
C ARG A 354 -7.04 6.54 18.19
N GLU A 355 -6.61 6.31 19.44
CA GLU A 355 -5.40 5.54 19.74
C GLU A 355 -5.44 4.11 19.18
N ASP A 356 -6.59 3.45 19.21
CA ASP A 356 -6.74 2.10 18.64
C ASP A 356 -6.56 2.07 17.12
N GLU A 357 -7.13 3.06 16.41
CA GLU A 357 -6.99 3.17 14.96
C GLU A 357 -5.56 3.53 14.57
N MET A 358 -4.95 4.48 15.29
CA MET A 358 -3.54 4.85 15.12
C MET A 358 -2.61 3.66 15.38
N ARG A 359 -2.85 2.87 16.43
CA ARG A 359 -2.08 1.66 16.74
C ARG A 359 -2.20 0.63 15.62
N ARG A 360 -3.43 0.37 15.13
CA ARG A 360 -3.67 -0.56 14.00
C ARG A 360 -2.97 -0.11 12.71
N LYS A 361 -3.04 1.20 12.39
CA LYS A 361 -2.39 1.79 11.21
C LYS A 361 -0.90 2.07 11.41
N ARG A 362 -0.36 1.82 12.62
CA ARG A 362 1.02 2.10 13.04
C ARG A 362 1.43 3.58 12.84
N ILE A 363 0.49 4.48 13.09
CA ILE A 363 0.68 5.92 13.02
C ILE A 363 1.02 6.42 14.41
N ARG A 364 2.03 7.29 14.50
CA ARG A 364 2.39 8.00 15.72
C ARG A 364 2.49 9.49 15.41
N VAL A 365 2.25 10.34 16.41
CA VAL A 365 2.53 11.78 16.30
C VAL A 365 4.04 11.99 16.35
N ALA A 366 4.56 12.96 15.60
CA ALA A 366 5.95 13.35 15.68
C ALA A 366 6.24 14.05 17.01
N GLU A 367 7.40 13.77 17.61
CA GLU A 367 7.81 14.32 18.92
C GLU A 367 7.68 15.85 19.00
N ALA A 368 7.98 16.55 17.90
CA ALA A 368 7.89 18.01 17.82
C ALA A 368 6.46 18.57 18.04
N ASP A 369 5.42 17.78 17.81
CA ASP A 369 4.02 18.19 17.92
C ASP A 369 3.34 17.58 19.18
N GLU A 370 4.07 16.88 20.05
CA GLU A 370 3.50 16.28 21.27
C GLU A 370 2.90 17.33 22.22
N GLN A 371 3.50 18.52 22.30
CA GLN A 371 2.94 19.61 23.11
C GLN A 371 1.58 20.07 22.58
N ILE A 372 1.40 20.15 21.25
CA ILE A 372 0.10 20.50 20.64
C ILE A 372 -0.96 19.47 21.03
N VAL A 373 -0.62 18.18 21.00
CA VAL A 373 -1.53 17.11 21.42
C VAL A 373 -1.90 17.25 22.89
N SER A 374 -0.92 17.55 23.75
CA SER A 374 -1.16 17.83 25.18
C SER A 374 -2.10 19.03 25.36
N ASP A 375 -1.88 20.11 24.61
CA ASP A 375 -2.68 21.33 24.71
C ASP A 375 -4.13 21.11 24.24
N ILE A 376 -4.36 20.27 23.23
CA ILE A 376 -5.70 19.87 22.82
C ILE A 376 -6.38 19.03 23.90
N ARG A 377 -5.69 18.02 24.45
CA ARG A 377 -6.22 17.13 25.50
C ARG A 377 -6.52 17.84 26.81
N ASN A 378 -5.78 18.90 27.11
CA ASN A 378 -5.98 19.75 28.28
C ASN A 378 -6.91 20.95 28.01
N GLU A 379 -7.59 20.97 26.86
CA GLU A 379 -8.54 22.02 26.46
C GLU A 379 -7.93 23.44 26.42
N ILE A 380 -6.61 23.55 26.25
CA ILE A 380 -5.91 24.81 25.98
C ILE A 380 -6.18 25.24 24.53
N ILE A 381 -6.11 24.29 23.59
CA ILE A 381 -6.56 24.48 22.21
C ILE A 381 -7.99 23.95 22.11
N VAL A 382 -8.94 24.89 22.01
CA VAL A 382 -10.37 24.58 22.03
C VAL A 382 -10.94 24.52 20.62
N ARG A 383 -11.89 23.61 20.42
CA ARG A 383 -12.63 23.54 19.15
C ARG A 383 -13.45 24.82 18.97
N PRO A 384 -13.46 25.43 17.76
CA PRO A 384 -14.32 26.56 17.50
C PRO A 384 -15.78 26.17 17.68
N VAL A 385 -16.57 27.05 18.29
CA VAL A 385 -18.02 26.87 18.36
C VAL A 385 -18.56 27.11 16.94
N VAL A 386 -19.14 26.07 16.34
CA VAL A 386 -19.84 26.22 15.07
C VAL A 386 -21.15 26.97 15.37
N GLU A 387 -21.17 28.27 15.09
CA GLU A 387 -22.44 29.01 15.03
C GLU A 387 -23.21 28.48 13.81
N GLY A 388 -24.35 27.82 14.08
CA GLY A 388 -25.13 27.08 13.08
C GLY A 388 -26.00 27.93 12.17
#